data_AF-A0A8H4SGD2-F1
#
_entry.id   AF-A0A8H4SGD2-F1
#
_cell.length_a   1.000
_cell.length_b   1.000
_cell.length_c   1.000
_cell.angle_alpha   90.00
_cell.angle_beta   90.00
_cell.angle_gamma   90.00
#
_symmetry.space_group_name_H-M   'P 1'
#
loop_
_entity.id
_entity.type
_entity.pdbx_description
1 polymer ?
#
loop_
_entity_poly.entity_id
_entity_poly.type
_entity_poly.pdbx_seq_one_letter_code
_entity_poly.pdbx_strand_id
1 'polypeptide(L)'
;MGHPDVLAMEHAAVQAYGSLASHWGGANTTQVLELIPADDPFQPKAQWNVTADLYPNRATSKVIADASHALFPEQGNAVLEAVLPWLNQQSSHI
;
A
#
# COMPACT_ATOMS: atom_id res chain seq x y z
N MET A 1 0.80 -16.87 10.91
CA MET A 1 0.41 -16.60 12.32
C MET A 1 1.69 -16.65 13.16
N GLY A 2 2.08 -15.55 13.81
CA GLY A 2 3.31 -15.47 14.61
C GLY A 2 3.15 -16.12 15.98
N HIS A 3 4.26 -16.50 16.62
CA HIS A 3 4.29 -17.01 17.99
C HIS A 3 3.78 -15.92 18.96
N PRO A 4 2.96 -16.24 19.99
CA PRO A 4 2.33 -15.23 20.85
C PRO A 4 3.31 -14.24 21.48
N ASP A 5 4.46 -14.74 21.95
CA ASP A 5 5.48 -13.90 22.59
C ASP A 5 6.16 -12.94 21.60
N VAL A 6 6.31 -13.35 20.34
CA VAL A 6 6.84 -12.50 19.27
C VAL A 6 5.85 -11.39 18.94
N LEU A 7 4.56 -11.74 18.82
CA LEU A 7 3.50 -10.78 18.53
C LEU A 7 3.38 -9.73 19.66
N ALA A 8 3.50 -10.17 20.91
CA ALA A 8 3.47 -9.29 22.07
C ALA A 8 4.66 -8.31 22.08
N MET A 9 5.87 -8.80 21.75
CA MET A 9 7.07 -7.97 21.62
C MET A 9 6.92 -6.95 20.48
N GLU A 10 6.44 -7.37 19.30
CA GLU A 10 6.22 -6.50 18.14
C GLU A 10 5.21 -5.38 18.46
N HIS A 11 4.08 -5.72 19.09
CA HIS A 11 3.10 -4.73 19.52
C HIS A 11 3.68 -3.75 20.56
N ALA A 12 4.43 -4.24 21.55
CA ALA A 12 5.05 -3.38 22.55
C ALA A 12 6.06 -2.39 21.93
N ALA A 13 6.83 -2.83 20.92
CA ALA A 13 7.76 -1.98 20.20
C ALA A 13 7.02 -0.85 19.44
N VAL A 14 5.91 -1.15 18.77
CA VAL A 14 5.08 -0.15 18.08
C VAL A 14 4.52 0.86 19.09
N GLN A 15 3.99 0.41 20.22
CA GLN A 15 3.44 1.29 21.26
C GLN A 15 4.51 2.20 21.88
N ALA A 16 5.72 1.66 22.13
CA ALA A 16 6.82 2.44 22.68
C ALA A 16 7.37 3.48 21.70
N TYR A 17 7.38 3.17 20.40
CA TYR A 17 7.85 4.09 19.36
C TYR A 17 6.85 5.22 19.06
N GLY A 18 5.55 4.95 19.22
CA GLY A 18 4.49 5.91 18.94
C GLY A 18 4.14 5.95 17.45
N SER A 19 4.42 7.06 16.77
CA SER A 19 4.02 7.24 15.37
C SER A 19 5.19 7.08 14.40
N LEU A 20 4.98 6.21 13.42
CA LEU A 20 5.88 6.02 12.29
C LEU A 20 5.55 6.95 11.10
N ALA A 21 4.51 7.78 11.19
CA ALA A 21 4.00 8.57 10.06
C ALA A 21 5.07 9.45 9.37
N SER A 22 5.97 10.09 10.14
CA SER A 22 7.05 10.91 9.59
C SER A 22 8.09 10.12 8.79
N HIS A 23 8.24 8.82 9.05
CA HIS A 23 9.19 7.95 8.38
C HIS A 23 8.59 7.24 7.16
N TRP A 24 7.28 6.97 7.18
CA TRP A 24 6.60 6.21 6.13
C TRP A 24 5.77 7.06 5.16
N GLY A 25 5.62 8.37 5.41
CA GLY A 25 4.86 9.28 4.54
C GLY A 25 5.53 9.69 3.22
N GLY A 26 6.73 9.16 2.92
CA GLY A 26 7.58 9.64 1.84
C GLY A 26 8.01 11.10 2.05
N ALA A 27 8.95 11.61 1.23
CA ALA A 27 9.17 13.06 1.20
C ALA A 27 7.81 13.77 0.99
N ASN A 28 7.51 14.81 1.75
CA ASN A 28 6.15 15.34 2.02
C ASN A 28 5.22 15.57 0.81
N THR A 29 5.72 15.59 -0.42
CA THR A 29 4.99 15.98 -1.63
C THR A 29 4.93 14.93 -2.74
N THR A 30 5.63 13.80 -2.65
CA THR A 30 5.70 12.82 -3.76
C THR A 30 4.39 12.08 -3.99
N GLN A 31 3.88 12.03 -5.22
CA GLN A 31 2.64 11.30 -5.52
C GLN A 31 2.84 9.77 -5.35
N VAL A 32 1.85 9.06 -4.81
CA VAL A 32 1.90 7.64 -4.48
C VAL A 32 0.76 6.90 -5.15
N LEU A 33 1.07 5.78 -5.80
CA LEU A 33 0.09 4.81 -6.28
C LEU A 33 0.15 3.57 -5.39
N GLU A 34 -0.97 3.22 -4.78
CA GLU A 34 -1.15 1.97 -4.04
C GLU A 34 -1.87 0.96 -4.93
N LEU A 35 -1.27 -0.21 -5.15
CA LEU A 35 -1.91 -1.33 -5.84
C LEU A 35 -2.38 -2.34 -4.79
N ILE A 36 -3.67 -2.65 -4.80
CA ILE A 36 -4.30 -3.54 -3.83
C ILE A 36 -4.67 -4.85 -4.53
N PRO A 37 -4.06 -5.99 -4.17
CA PRO A 37 -4.50 -7.29 -4.65
C PRO A 37 -5.84 -7.68 -4.02
N ALA A 38 -6.84 -8.00 -4.83
CA ALA A 38 -8.20 -8.27 -4.35
C ALA A 38 -8.32 -9.52 -3.47
N ASP A 39 -7.46 -10.51 -3.70
CA ASP A 39 -7.53 -11.86 -3.12
C ASP A 39 -6.31 -12.18 -2.24
N ASP A 40 -5.62 -11.17 -1.72
CA ASP A 40 -4.50 -11.36 -0.79
C ASP A 40 -5.00 -11.72 0.62
N PRO A 41 -4.71 -12.95 1.12
CA PRO A 41 -5.10 -13.35 2.48
C PRO A 41 -4.38 -12.56 3.57
N PHE A 42 -3.27 -11.88 3.24
CA PHE A 42 -2.50 -11.05 4.16
C PHE A 42 -2.99 -9.60 4.21
N GLN A 43 -3.84 -9.15 3.28
CA GLN A 43 -4.40 -7.79 3.26
C GLN A 43 -5.94 -7.81 3.27
N PRO A 44 -6.57 -7.99 4.46
CA PRO A 44 -8.01 -7.92 4.60
C PRO A 44 -8.60 -6.59 4.10
N LYS A 45 -9.84 -6.61 3.61
CA LYS A 45 -10.53 -5.42 3.09
C LYS A 45 -10.58 -4.22 4.04
N ALA A 46 -10.57 -4.46 5.35
CA ALA A 46 -10.53 -3.40 6.36
C ALA A 46 -9.20 -2.62 6.38
N GLN A 47 -8.16 -3.13 5.71
CA GLN A 47 -6.83 -2.54 5.57
C GLN A 47 -6.57 -2.09 4.12
N TRP A 48 -7.61 -2.00 3.30
CA TRP A 48 -7.50 -1.41 1.98
C TRP A 48 -7.50 0.11 2.10
N ASN A 49 -6.86 0.79 1.15
CA ASN A 49 -6.76 2.25 1.09
C ASN A 49 -6.00 2.91 2.25
N VAL A 50 -5.28 2.16 3.10
CA VAL A 50 -4.57 2.72 4.26
C VAL A 50 -3.66 3.88 3.83
N THR A 51 -2.97 3.75 2.69
CA THR A 51 -2.12 4.83 2.17
C THR A 51 -2.93 6.03 1.69
N ALA A 52 -4.05 5.80 0.98
CA ALA A 52 -4.93 6.87 0.49
C ALA A 52 -5.67 7.60 1.62
N ASP A 53 -6.05 6.89 2.68
CA ASP A 53 -6.70 7.46 3.86
C ASP A 53 -5.73 8.34 4.67
N LEU A 54 -4.46 7.91 4.78
CA LEU A 54 -3.42 8.69 5.44
C LEU A 54 -2.99 9.92 4.63
N TYR A 55 -2.99 9.82 3.29
CA TYR A 55 -2.45 10.85 2.40
C TYR A 55 -3.40 11.20 1.23
N PRO A 56 -4.63 11.68 1.49
CA PRO A 56 -5.69 11.82 0.47
C PRO A 56 -5.35 12.80 -0.66
N ASN A 57 -4.40 13.72 -0.43
CA ASN A 57 -3.99 14.72 -1.42
C ASN A 57 -2.90 14.22 -2.40
N ARG A 58 -2.34 13.03 -2.17
CA ARG A 58 -1.18 12.54 -2.95
C ARG A 58 -1.14 11.04 -3.16
N ALA A 59 -1.99 10.28 -2.48
CA ALA A 59 -2.09 8.83 -2.65
C ALA A 59 -3.38 8.48 -3.39
N THR A 60 -3.28 7.53 -4.31
CA THR A 60 -4.43 6.95 -5.02
C THR A 60 -4.30 5.44 -4.98
N SER A 61 -5.41 4.75 -4.69
CA SER A 61 -5.45 3.29 -4.63
C SER A 61 -6.12 2.70 -5.85
N LYS A 62 -5.60 1.57 -6.34
CA LYS A 62 -6.18 0.78 -7.44
C LYS A 62 -6.22 -0.68 -7.04
N VAL A 63 -7.41 -1.27 -7.09
CA VAL A 63 -7.60 -2.70 -6.82
C VAL A 63 -7.34 -3.49 -8.10
N ILE A 64 -6.54 -4.54 -8.00
CA ILE A 64 -6.28 -5.51 -9.07
C ILE A 64 -7.05 -6.79 -8.74
N ALA A 65 -8.03 -7.11 -9.58
CA ALA A 65 -8.82 -8.32 -9.46
C ALA A 65 -7.98 -9.56 -9.78
N ASP A 66 -8.40 -10.73 -9.28
CA ASP A 66 -7.80 -12.04 -9.57
C ASP A 66 -6.29 -12.09 -9.22
N ALA A 67 -5.86 -11.28 -8.25
CA ALA A 67 -4.49 -11.19 -7.75
C ALA A 67 -4.48 -11.39 -6.23
N SER A 68 -3.52 -12.18 -5.76
CA SER A 68 -3.15 -12.37 -4.36
C SER A 68 -1.83 -11.64 -4.08
N HIS A 69 -1.04 -12.14 -3.14
CA HIS A 69 0.16 -11.46 -2.65
C HIS A 69 1.23 -11.21 -3.73
N ALA A 70 1.32 -12.07 -4.76
CA ALA A 70 2.34 -11.96 -5.81
C ALA A 70 1.80 -11.27 -7.08
N LEU A 71 1.32 -10.03 -6.93
CA LEU A 71 0.75 -9.17 -7.98
C LEU A 71 1.42 -9.24 -9.35
N PHE A 72 2.75 -9.08 -9.42
CA PHE A 72 3.46 -8.99 -10.70
C PHE A 72 3.48 -10.32 -11.47
N PRO A 73 3.85 -11.47 -10.86
CA PRO A 73 3.69 -12.78 -11.48
C PRO A 73 2.25 -13.16 -11.82
N GLU A 74 1.28 -12.76 -10.99
CA GLU A 74 -0.11 -13.23 -11.10
C GLU A 74 -0.93 -12.42 -12.12
N GLN A 75 -0.81 -11.09 -12.11
CA GLN A 75 -1.63 -10.18 -12.91
C GLN A 75 -0.80 -9.05 -13.56
N GLY A 76 0.36 -9.40 -14.12
CA GLY A 76 1.29 -8.41 -14.69
C GLY A 76 0.67 -7.45 -15.71
N ASN A 77 -0.26 -7.91 -16.56
CA ASN A 77 -0.96 -7.04 -17.51
C ASN A 77 -1.86 -6.01 -16.80
N ALA A 78 -2.66 -6.45 -15.82
CA ALA A 78 -3.53 -5.56 -15.06
C ALA A 78 -2.73 -4.55 -14.23
N VAL A 79 -1.57 -4.96 -13.70
CA VAL A 79 -0.63 -4.06 -13.04
C VAL A 79 -0.13 -2.99 -14.01
N LEU A 80 0.29 -3.38 -15.22
CA LEU A 80 0.76 -2.44 -16.24
C LEU A 80 -0.35 -1.45 -16.63
N GLU A 81 -1.56 -1.95 -16.85
CA GLU A 81 -2.74 -1.14 -17.18
C GLU A 81 -3.13 -0.16 -16.07
N ALA A 82 -2.85 -0.49 -14.80
CA ALA A 82 -3.04 0.43 -13.68
C ALA A 82 -1.93 1.49 -13.58
N VAL A 83 -0.67 1.10 -13.83
CA VAL A 83 0.50 1.96 -13.61
C VAL A 83 0.70 2.97 -14.75
N LEU A 84 0.54 2.56 -16.02
CA LEU A 84 0.84 3.44 -17.15
C LEU A 84 -0.01 4.73 -17.19
N PRO A 85 -1.35 4.68 -17.02
CA PRO A 85 -2.15 5.91 -16.98
C PRO A 85 -1.76 6.83 -15.84
N TRP A 86 -1.43 6.25 -14.67
CA TRP A 86 -0.99 7.02 -13.51
C TRP A 86 0.34 7.73 -13.79
N LEU A 87 1.34 7.03 -14.35
CA LEU A 87 2.62 7.62 -14.73
C LEU A 87 2.44 8.75 -15.76
N ASN A 88 1.60 8.55 -16.77
CA ASN A 88 1.30 9.59 -17.77
C ASN A 88 0.73 10.85 -17.11
N GLN A 89 -0.20 10.69 -16.17
CA GLN A 89 -0.72 11.81 -15.39
C GLN A 89 0.39 12.51 -14.61
N GLN A 90 1.25 11.78 -13.89
CA GLN A 90 2.34 12.37 -13.10
C GLN A 90 3.37 13.11 -13.96
N SER A 91 3.71 12.56 -15.12
CA SER A 91 4.64 13.19 -16.06
C SER A 91 4.11 14.48 -16.71
N SER A 92 2.78 14.66 -16.73
CA SER A 92 2.13 15.89 -17.23
C SER A 92 2.10 17.03 -16.21
N HIS A 93 2.51 16.76 -14.97
CA HIS A 93 2.61 17.75 -13.88
C HIS A 93 4.04 18.33 -13.73
N ILE A 94 4.95 17.98 -14.65
CA ILE A 94 6.31 18.53 -14.79
C ILE A 94 6.29 19.64 -15.84
#